data_AF-F7BH57-F1
#
_entry.id   AF-F7BH57-F1
#
_cell.length_a   1.000
_cell.length_b   1.000
_cell.length_c   1.000
_cell.angle_alpha   90.00
_cell.angle_beta   90.00
_cell.angle_gamma   90.00
#
_symmetry.space_group_name_H-M   'P 1'
#
loop_
_entity.id
_entity.type
_entity.pdbx_description
1 polymer ?
#
loop_
_entity_poly.entity_id
_entity_poly.type
_entity_poly.pdbx_seq_one_letter_code
_entity_poly.pdbx_strand_id
1 'polypeptide(L)'
;MVRQAGRVAARAWREGGNRLGLATAGGSRLSFSPSFSAPAMSVGGPAAGSRACQCQGGESQHAILYSLLSRSRGPSPPAHCLCARSRTVCLRAPQHTCLAAAGVLAKTVAFLRNLPSFGLLPPGDQRLLLANCWAPLFLLGLAQDAVTFEVTEMPAPSMLKKILLEERSPEPQRPQPTLAGVHRLQCCLHTFWSMDLSPKEYAYLKGAILFNPDTPGLQTVSYIKGLHQEAEQALQEALALHHPVDRGCFARILLVTSTLKSIPPALLSSLFFHPMFGDADITSFIVDKLFLT
;
A
#
# COMPACT_ATOMS: atom_id res chain seq x y z
N MET A 1 13.61 -27.51 -17.61
CA MET A 1 12.17 -27.22 -17.37
C MET A 1 11.92 -25.83 -16.78
N VAL A 2 12.68 -25.36 -15.78
CA VAL A 2 12.52 -24.01 -15.16
C VAL A 2 12.59 -22.86 -16.18
N ARG A 3 13.60 -22.86 -17.07
CA ARG A 3 13.74 -21.86 -18.16
C ARG A 3 12.60 -21.86 -19.20
N GLN A 4 11.86 -22.96 -19.34
CA GLN A 4 10.72 -23.05 -20.26
C GLN A 4 9.46 -22.46 -19.61
N ALA A 5 9.26 -22.74 -18.32
CA ALA A 5 8.17 -22.19 -17.51
C ALA A 5 8.31 -20.66 -17.33
N GLY A 6 9.53 -20.14 -17.12
CA GLY A 6 9.81 -18.70 -17.02
C GLY A 6 9.51 -17.92 -18.30
N ARG A 7 9.76 -18.50 -19.49
CA ARG A 7 9.42 -17.90 -20.78
C ARG A 7 7.93 -17.94 -21.10
N VAL A 8 7.21 -18.97 -20.65
CA VAL A 8 5.75 -19.06 -20.77
C VAL A 8 5.08 -18.09 -19.80
N ALA A 9 5.60 -17.96 -18.58
CA ALA A 9 5.23 -16.90 -17.65
C ALA A 9 5.45 -15.54 -18.31
N ALA A 10 6.67 -15.15 -18.67
CA ALA A 10 6.94 -13.87 -19.33
C ALA A 10 6.08 -13.58 -20.60
N ARG A 11 5.61 -14.61 -21.31
CA ARG A 11 4.66 -14.47 -22.44
C ARG A 11 3.21 -14.27 -21.97
N ALA A 12 2.75 -15.00 -20.96
CA ALA A 12 1.47 -14.74 -20.28
C ALA A 12 1.45 -13.34 -19.64
N TRP A 13 2.59 -12.83 -19.17
CA TRP A 13 2.73 -11.49 -18.61
C TRP A 13 2.72 -10.40 -19.69
N ARG A 14 3.15 -10.74 -20.91
CA ARG A 14 3.12 -9.87 -22.11
C ARG A 14 1.72 -9.81 -22.75
N GLU A 15 0.96 -10.89 -22.68
CA GLU A 15 -0.36 -11.03 -23.33
C GLU A 15 -1.54 -10.70 -22.39
N GLY A 16 -1.39 -10.91 -21.09
CA GLY A 16 -2.42 -10.61 -20.07
C GLY A 16 -2.57 -9.13 -19.72
N GLY A 17 -1.58 -8.30 -20.03
CA GLY A 17 -1.65 -6.83 -19.83
C GLY A 17 -2.61 -6.12 -20.77
N ASN A 18 -2.89 -6.68 -21.96
CA ASN A 18 -3.77 -6.08 -22.96
C ASN A 18 -5.21 -6.65 -22.98
N ARG A 19 -5.48 -7.80 -22.33
CA ARG A 19 -6.83 -8.40 -22.30
C ARG A 19 -7.65 -8.09 -21.03
N LEU A 20 -7.05 -7.46 -20.03
CA LEU A 20 -7.76 -6.92 -18.86
C LEU A 20 -8.26 -5.48 -19.09
N GLY A 21 -8.04 -4.91 -20.28
CA GLY A 21 -8.76 -3.74 -20.77
C GLY A 21 -9.95 -4.16 -21.62
N LEU A 22 -11.07 -4.54 -21.01
CA LEU A 22 -12.35 -4.54 -21.69
C LEU A 22 -13.29 -3.50 -21.07
N ALA A 23 -13.64 -2.54 -21.94
CA ALA A 23 -14.73 -1.57 -21.86
C ALA A 23 -14.57 -0.38 -20.90
N THR A 24 -13.72 0.59 -21.26
CA THR A 24 -14.12 1.99 -21.10
C THR A 24 -15.02 2.36 -22.27
N ALA A 25 -16.32 2.25 -22.07
CA ALA A 25 -17.31 2.84 -22.97
C ALA A 25 -17.26 4.37 -22.82
N GLY A 26 -16.89 5.05 -23.91
CA GLY A 26 -17.36 6.38 -24.28
C GLY A 26 -16.85 7.59 -23.48
N GLY A 27 -16.13 8.48 -24.16
CA GLY A 27 -16.05 9.88 -23.72
C GLY A 27 -14.78 10.63 -24.06
N SER A 28 -14.66 11.04 -25.33
CA SER A 28 -13.97 12.25 -25.77
C SER A 28 -12.45 12.37 -25.58
N ARG A 29 -11.75 12.15 -26.71
CA ARG A 29 -10.41 12.69 -26.97
C ARG A 29 -10.42 14.20 -26.80
N LEU A 30 -9.61 14.71 -25.88
CA LEU A 30 -9.07 16.06 -25.97
C LEU A 30 -7.55 15.95 -26.07
N SER A 31 -7.07 16.18 -27.28
CA SER A 31 -5.67 16.44 -27.59
C SER A 31 -5.24 17.74 -26.91
N PHE A 32 -4.32 17.66 -25.97
CA PHE A 32 -3.58 18.83 -25.48
C PHE A 32 -2.09 18.60 -25.73
N SER A 33 -1.56 19.34 -26.69
CA SER A 33 -0.12 19.58 -26.85
C SER A 33 0.36 20.52 -25.74
N PRO A 34 1.51 20.27 -25.09
CA PRO A 34 2.12 21.30 -24.26
C PRO A 34 3.14 22.07 -25.11
N SER A 35 2.77 23.27 -25.53
CA SER A 35 3.71 24.31 -25.94
C SER A 35 4.35 24.87 -24.67
N PHE A 36 5.63 24.58 -24.47
CA PHE A 36 6.44 25.13 -23.38
C PHE A 36 6.68 26.62 -23.65
N SER A 37 6.20 27.48 -22.76
CA SER A 37 6.65 28.88 -22.67
C SER A 37 6.72 29.24 -21.19
N ALA A 38 7.95 29.41 -20.71
CA ALA A 38 8.24 29.85 -19.36
C ALA A 38 7.97 31.35 -19.22
N PRO A 39 7.52 31.80 -18.04
CA PRO A 39 7.91 33.10 -17.53
C PRO A 39 8.64 33.01 -16.19
N ALA A 40 9.33 34.10 -15.93
CA ALA A 40 10.41 34.27 -14.97
C ALA A 40 9.99 34.33 -13.51
N MET A 41 11.00 34.16 -12.65
CA MET A 41 10.97 34.31 -11.19
C MET A 41 10.26 35.58 -10.71
N SER A 42 9.45 35.42 -9.66
CA SER A 42 9.28 36.47 -8.66
C SER A 42 9.22 35.85 -7.26
N VAL A 43 10.08 36.35 -6.41
CA VAL A 43 10.26 36.00 -5.00
C VAL A 43 9.15 36.64 -4.17
N GLY A 44 8.56 35.88 -3.23
CA GLY A 44 7.64 36.41 -2.21
C GLY A 44 6.83 35.31 -1.52
N GLY A 45 7.09 35.06 -0.23
CA GLY A 45 6.38 34.09 0.61
C GLY A 45 4.89 34.43 0.86
N PRO A 46 4.15 33.63 1.66
CA PRO A 46 4.60 33.13 2.96
C PRO A 46 4.52 31.61 3.13
N ALA A 47 5.30 31.13 4.11
CA ALA A 47 5.36 29.75 4.56
C ALA A 47 3.98 29.21 4.99
N ALA A 48 3.61 28.06 4.45
CA ALA A 48 2.46 27.29 4.91
C ALA A 48 2.66 26.89 6.37
N GLY A 49 1.82 27.45 7.25
CA GLY A 49 1.86 27.25 8.68
C GLY A 49 1.66 25.78 9.06
N SER A 50 2.72 25.17 9.57
CA SER A 50 2.62 23.98 10.40
C SER A 50 1.84 24.37 11.66
N ARG A 51 0.58 23.94 11.76
CA ARG A 51 -0.22 24.09 12.99
C ARG A 51 0.44 23.23 14.09
N ALA A 52 1.31 23.88 14.86
CA ALA A 52 1.94 23.29 16.03
C ALA A 52 0.88 22.77 17.04
N CYS A 53 1.16 21.62 17.65
CA CYS A 53 0.39 21.10 18.77
C CYS A 53 0.41 22.13 19.91
N GLN A 54 -0.74 22.67 20.32
CA GLN A 54 -0.90 23.52 21.51
C GLN A 54 -0.85 22.67 22.79
N CYS A 55 0.26 21.98 22.96
CA CYS A 55 0.45 20.99 24.01
C CYS A 55 1.36 21.54 25.12
N GLN A 56 1.69 22.83 25.04
CA GLN A 56 2.25 23.65 26.11
C GLN A 56 1.46 24.96 26.17
N GLY A 57 0.82 25.22 27.32
CA GLY A 57 0.16 26.49 27.62
C GLY A 57 -1.36 26.49 27.42
N GLY A 58 -2.08 25.79 28.30
CA GLY A 58 -3.52 25.96 28.46
C GLY A 58 -3.84 26.06 29.95
N GLU A 59 -3.94 27.29 30.46
CA GLU A 59 -4.45 27.58 31.79
C GLU A 59 -5.86 26.98 31.98
N SER A 60 -5.98 26.16 33.01
CA SER A 60 -7.09 26.13 33.96
C SER A 60 -8.54 26.16 33.45
N GLN A 61 -9.03 25.05 32.88
CA GLN A 61 -10.47 24.73 32.92
C GLN A 61 -10.82 23.28 33.34
N HIS A 62 -9.84 22.43 33.66
CA HIS A 62 -10.08 21.05 34.12
C HIS A 62 -9.27 20.69 35.37
N ALA A 63 -9.26 21.58 36.37
CA ALA A 63 -8.53 21.38 37.63
C ALA A 63 -8.90 20.07 38.35
N ILE A 64 -10.16 19.64 38.27
CA ILE A 64 -10.64 18.44 38.99
C ILE A 64 -10.09 17.15 38.35
N LEU A 65 -10.10 17.05 37.02
CA LEU A 65 -9.56 15.89 36.28
C LEU A 65 -8.03 15.84 36.36
N TYR A 66 -7.37 16.99 36.32
CA TYR A 66 -5.92 17.08 36.50
C TYR A 66 -5.50 16.58 37.88
N SER A 67 -6.24 16.94 38.94
CA SER A 67 -5.96 16.54 40.32
C SER A 67 -6.08 15.03 40.57
N LEU A 68 -7.00 14.36 39.88
CA LEU A 68 -7.20 12.91 40.00
C LEU A 68 -6.10 12.10 39.29
N LEU A 69 -5.58 12.61 38.17
CA LEU A 69 -4.59 11.93 37.34
C LEU A 69 -3.14 12.20 37.77
N SER A 70 -2.89 13.29 38.49
CA SER A 70 -1.54 13.74 38.89
C SER A 70 -1.04 13.14 40.19
N ARG A 71 -1.85 12.34 40.91
CA ARG A 71 -1.46 11.78 42.22
C ARG A 71 -0.49 10.59 42.15
N SER A 72 -0.03 10.18 40.96
CA SER A 72 0.76 8.93 40.83
C SER A 72 1.96 8.95 39.87
N ARG A 73 2.47 10.10 39.39
CA ARG A 73 3.68 10.10 38.54
C ARG A 73 4.65 11.24 38.85
N GLY A 74 5.87 10.85 39.22
CA GLY A 74 7.03 11.73 39.34
C GLY A 74 7.54 12.26 37.99
N PRO A 75 8.50 13.18 38.00
CA PRO A 75 8.90 13.96 36.84
C PRO A 75 9.67 13.10 35.81
N SER A 76 9.33 13.25 34.53
CA SER A 76 10.02 12.59 33.40
C SER A 76 10.41 13.63 32.33
N PRO A 77 11.49 13.39 31.55
CA PRO A 77 12.13 14.38 30.68
C PRO A 77 11.26 14.76 29.46
N PRO A 78 11.60 15.80 28.67
CA PRO A 78 10.67 16.41 27.70
C PRO A 78 10.22 15.40 26.64
N ALA A 79 8.99 14.92 26.78
CA ALA A 79 8.35 14.04 25.82
C ALA A 79 7.92 14.87 24.60
N HIS A 80 8.48 14.56 23.43
CA HIS A 80 7.85 14.93 22.16
C HIS A 80 6.38 14.48 22.19
N CYS A 81 5.44 15.40 21.94
CA CYS A 81 4.00 15.11 22.07
C CYS A 81 3.61 13.91 21.19
N LEU A 82 3.11 12.83 21.80
CA LEU A 82 2.54 11.66 21.10
C LEU A 82 1.31 12.05 20.23
N CYS A 83 0.81 13.25 20.42
CA CYS A 83 -0.34 13.90 19.80
C CYS A 83 -0.26 13.96 18.27
N ALA A 84 0.95 14.04 17.69
CA ALA A 84 1.14 13.98 16.24
C ALA A 84 1.15 12.54 15.69
N ARG A 85 1.57 11.55 16.50
CA ARG A 85 1.64 10.13 16.11
C ARG A 85 0.28 9.41 16.19
N SER A 86 -0.65 9.93 16.98
CA SER A 86 -1.95 9.32 17.23
C SER A 86 -3.11 9.94 16.44
N ARG A 87 -2.84 10.89 15.53
CA ARG A 87 -3.90 11.47 14.69
C ARG A 87 -4.40 10.41 13.72
N THR A 88 -5.68 10.10 13.83
CA THR A 88 -6.36 9.18 12.92
C THR A 88 -6.94 9.97 11.75
N VAL A 89 -6.99 9.33 10.60
CA VAL A 89 -7.43 9.95 9.35
C VAL A 89 -8.46 9.08 8.67
N CYS A 90 -9.15 9.63 7.68
CA CYS A 90 -10.01 8.89 6.78
C CYS A 90 -9.82 9.37 5.35
N LEU A 91 -10.26 8.59 4.37
CA LEU A 91 -10.27 9.01 2.97
C LEU A 91 -11.23 10.19 2.78
N ARG A 92 -10.79 11.22 2.06
CA ARG A 92 -11.64 12.38 1.72
C ARG A 92 -12.76 11.99 0.75
N ALA A 93 -12.46 11.10 -0.20
CA ALA A 93 -13.40 10.56 -1.18
C ALA A 93 -13.41 9.02 -1.11
N PRO A 94 -14.05 8.44 -0.08
CA PRO A 94 -13.97 6.99 0.17
C PRO A 94 -14.57 6.18 -0.97
N GLN A 95 -15.73 6.56 -1.51
CA GLN A 95 -16.41 5.80 -2.58
C GLN A 95 -15.52 5.61 -3.82
N HIS A 96 -14.96 6.68 -4.35
CA HIS A 96 -14.10 6.64 -5.55
C HIS A 96 -12.80 5.89 -5.27
N THR A 97 -12.13 6.20 -4.16
CA THR A 97 -10.82 5.62 -3.83
C THR A 97 -10.93 4.13 -3.53
N CYS A 98 -11.93 3.72 -2.75
CA CYS A 98 -12.15 2.32 -2.40
C CYS A 98 -12.56 1.50 -3.63
N LEU A 99 -13.36 2.05 -4.55
CA LEU A 99 -13.69 1.38 -5.80
C LEU A 99 -12.44 1.14 -6.67
N ALA A 100 -11.57 2.15 -6.81
CA ALA A 100 -10.30 2.02 -7.52
C ALA A 100 -9.39 0.96 -6.85
N ALA A 101 -9.30 0.98 -5.52
CA ALA A 101 -8.57 -0.03 -4.75
C ALA A 101 -9.14 -1.45 -4.95
N ALA A 102 -10.46 -1.62 -4.94
CA ALA A 102 -11.05 -2.94 -5.24
C ALA A 102 -10.77 -3.40 -6.68
N GLY A 103 -10.76 -2.47 -7.65
CA GLY A 103 -10.32 -2.77 -9.02
C GLY A 103 -8.88 -3.27 -9.06
N VAL A 104 -7.97 -2.64 -8.33
CA VAL A 104 -6.57 -3.07 -8.19
C VAL A 104 -6.46 -4.43 -7.52
N LEU A 105 -7.25 -4.69 -6.47
CA LEU A 105 -7.30 -5.98 -5.79
C LEU A 105 -7.78 -7.08 -6.76
N ALA A 106 -8.83 -6.82 -7.53
CA ALA A 106 -9.34 -7.74 -8.53
C ALA A 106 -8.29 -8.03 -9.63
N LYS A 107 -7.57 -7.02 -10.11
CA LYS A 107 -6.43 -7.20 -11.03
C LYS A 107 -5.32 -8.04 -10.41
N THR A 108 -5.06 -7.88 -9.11
CA THR A 108 -4.07 -8.68 -8.37
C THR A 108 -4.48 -10.15 -8.29
N VAL A 109 -5.76 -10.43 -7.97
CA VAL A 109 -6.33 -11.79 -7.99
C VAL A 109 -6.25 -12.38 -9.40
N ALA A 110 -6.64 -11.63 -10.44
CA ALA A 110 -6.58 -12.07 -11.83
C ALA A 110 -5.14 -12.39 -12.25
N PHE A 111 -4.16 -11.57 -11.85
CA PHE A 111 -2.75 -11.82 -12.06
C PHE A 111 -2.32 -13.18 -11.48
N LEU A 112 -2.67 -13.45 -10.21
CA LEU A 112 -2.34 -14.71 -9.53
C LEU A 112 -2.97 -15.94 -10.21
N ARG A 113 -4.24 -15.85 -10.61
CA ARG A 113 -4.96 -16.93 -11.32
C ARG A 113 -4.33 -17.25 -12.66
N ASN A 114 -3.84 -16.24 -13.36
CA ASN A 114 -3.29 -16.36 -14.71
C ASN A 114 -1.81 -16.75 -14.74
N LEU A 115 -1.19 -17.05 -13.59
CA LEU A 115 0.19 -17.51 -13.50
C LEU A 115 0.27 -19.06 -13.52
N PRO A 116 0.76 -19.68 -14.62
CA PRO A 116 0.88 -21.13 -14.67
C PRO A 116 1.82 -21.67 -13.59
N SER A 117 2.94 -20.98 -13.34
CA SER A 117 3.91 -21.35 -12.30
C SER A 117 3.32 -21.32 -10.89
N PHE A 118 2.32 -20.47 -10.63
CA PHE A 118 1.63 -20.42 -9.34
C PHE A 118 0.64 -21.58 -9.20
N GLY A 119 -0.11 -21.89 -10.27
CA GLY A 119 -1.06 -23.02 -10.29
C GLY A 119 -0.40 -24.40 -10.14
N LEU A 120 0.90 -24.53 -10.41
CA LEU A 120 1.67 -25.75 -10.20
C LEU A 120 2.09 -25.99 -8.73
N LEU A 121 1.96 -24.98 -7.86
CA LEU A 121 2.32 -25.11 -6.46
C LEU A 121 1.24 -25.89 -5.68
N PRO A 122 1.61 -26.63 -4.62
CA PRO A 122 0.62 -27.20 -3.70
C PRO A 122 -0.34 -26.12 -3.17
N PRO A 123 -1.64 -26.42 -2.98
CA PRO A 123 -2.60 -25.43 -2.46
C PRO A 123 -2.20 -24.84 -1.10
N GLY A 124 -1.48 -25.59 -0.26
CA GLY A 124 -0.91 -25.10 0.99
C GLY A 124 0.13 -24.00 0.77
N ASP A 125 1.10 -24.24 -0.12
CA ASP A 125 2.12 -23.26 -0.49
C ASP A 125 1.50 -22.02 -1.15
N GLN A 126 0.49 -22.20 -2.02
CA GLN A 126 -0.23 -21.08 -2.62
C GLN A 126 -0.86 -20.17 -1.54
N ARG A 127 -1.57 -20.75 -0.56
CA ARG A 127 -2.19 -19.98 0.54
C ARG A 127 -1.15 -19.26 1.40
N LEU A 128 -0.04 -19.91 1.72
CA LEU A 128 1.05 -19.32 2.50
C LEU A 128 1.67 -18.12 1.79
N LEU A 129 2.00 -18.27 0.50
CA LEU A 129 2.54 -17.17 -0.30
C LEU A 129 1.54 -16.00 -0.36
N LEU A 130 0.27 -16.27 -0.65
CA LEU A 130 -0.78 -15.25 -0.73
C LEU A 130 -0.96 -14.47 0.57
N ALA A 131 -1.04 -15.18 1.70
CA ALA A 131 -1.18 -14.56 3.02
C ALA A 131 -0.04 -13.58 3.32
N ASN A 132 1.17 -13.89 2.84
CA ASN A 132 2.35 -13.05 3.09
C ASN A 132 2.59 -11.95 2.05
N CYS A 133 2.08 -12.09 0.82
CA CYS A 133 2.44 -11.17 -0.27
C CYS A 133 1.28 -10.33 -0.83
N TRP A 134 0.02 -10.58 -0.47
CA TRP A 134 -1.10 -9.87 -1.07
C TRP A 134 -1.01 -8.35 -0.87
N ALA A 135 -0.62 -7.89 0.32
CA ALA A 135 -0.54 -6.48 0.64
C ALA A 135 0.54 -5.77 -0.20
N PRO A 136 1.79 -6.30 -0.27
CA PRO A 136 2.78 -5.78 -1.19
C PRO A 136 2.38 -5.80 -2.67
N LEU A 137 1.71 -6.87 -3.14
CA LEU A 137 1.24 -6.96 -4.52
C LEU A 137 0.14 -5.93 -4.82
N PHE A 138 -0.79 -5.75 -3.89
CA PHE A 138 -1.84 -4.73 -3.97
C PHE A 138 -1.25 -3.32 -4.03
N LEU A 139 -0.27 -3.01 -3.19
CA LEU A 139 0.41 -1.72 -3.19
C LEU A 139 1.18 -1.43 -4.48
N LEU A 140 1.86 -2.44 -5.04
CA LEU A 140 2.43 -2.31 -6.39
C LEU A 140 1.37 -2.10 -7.45
N GLY A 141 0.19 -2.70 -7.29
CA GLY A 141 -0.96 -2.44 -8.14
C GLY A 141 -1.45 -0.99 -8.06
N LEU A 142 -1.53 -0.41 -6.86
CA LEU A 142 -1.87 1.01 -6.68
C LEU A 142 -0.84 1.91 -7.35
N ALA A 143 0.45 1.58 -7.22
CA ALA A 143 1.53 2.31 -7.87
C ALA A 143 1.41 2.22 -9.40
N GLN A 144 1.23 1.02 -9.94
CA GLN A 144 1.11 0.76 -11.38
C GLN A 144 -0.11 1.46 -12.02
N ASP A 145 -1.25 1.49 -11.32
CA ASP A 145 -2.47 2.16 -11.79
C ASP A 145 -2.49 3.67 -11.47
N ALA A 146 -1.40 4.21 -10.89
CA ALA A 146 -1.28 5.61 -10.48
C ALA A 146 -2.44 6.10 -9.59
N VAL A 147 -2.89 5.26 -8.66
CA VAL A 147 -4.02 5.59 -7.77
C VAL A 147 -3.58 6.63 -6.74
N THR A 148 -4.08 7.86 -6.89
CA THR A 148 -3.91 8.94 -5.92
C THR A 148 -5.10 9.01 -4.97
N PHE A 149 -4.84 9.36 -3.72
CA PHE A 149 -5.89 9.57 -2.73
C PHE A 149 -5.51 10.62 -1.70
N GLU A 150 -6.52 11.31 -1.18
CA GLU A 150 -6.39 12.32 -0.15
C GLU A 150 -7.04 11.85 1.14
N VAL A 151 -6.49 12.30 2.27
CA VAL A 151 -7.02 12.01 3.60
C VAL A 151 -7.36 13.28 4.36
N THR A 152 -8.33 13.18 5.25
CA THR A 152 -8.72 14.21 6.19
C THR A 152 -8.54 13.70 7.62
N GLU A 153 -8.07 14.57 8.52
CA GLU A 153 -7.98 14.24 9.93
C GLU A 153 -9.37 13.99 10.51
N MET A 154 -9.50 12.90 11.27
CA MET A 154 -10.72 12.62 12.01
C MET A 154 -10.72 13.44 13.29
N PRO A 155 -11.85 14.10 13.64
CA PRO A 155 -11.97 14.75 14.94
C PRO A 155 -11.79 13.71 16.04
N ALA A 156 -10.93 14.00 17.01
CA ALA A 156 -10.72 13.12 18.15
C ALA A 156 -12.07 12.86 18.84
N PRO A 157 -12.43 11.60 19.16
CA PRO A 157 -13.66 11.34 19.89
C PRO A 157 -13.59 12.11 21.22
N SER A 158 -14.59 12.94 21.51
CA SER A 158 -14.56 13.72 22.74
C SER A 158 -14.53 12.76 23.93
N MET A 159 -13.67 13.04 24.91
CA MET A 159 -13.55 12.23 26.13
C MET A 159 -14.91 12.04 26.79
N LEU A 160 -15.77 13.07 26.75
CA LEU A 160 -17.15 13.01 27.23
C LEU A 160 -18.01 12.05 26.39
N LYS A 161 -17.91 12.06 25.06
CA LYS A 161 -18.63 11.11 24.20
C LYS A 161 -18.17 9.67 24.48
N LYS A 162 -16.87 9.47 24.73
CA LYS A 162 -16.33 8.16 25.11
C LYS A 162 -16.88 7.70 26.46
N ILE A 163 -16.84 8.55 27.48
CA ILE A 163 -17.35 8.24 28.84
C ILE A 163 -18.88 8.06 28.87
N LEU A 164 -19.63 8.84 28.09
CA LEU A 164 -21.10 8.84 28.12
C LEU A 164 -21.73 7.80 27.19
N LEU A 165 -21.05 7.38 26.12
CA LEU A 165 -21.54 6.36 25.17
C LEU A 165 -20.78 5.03 25.26
N GLU A 166 -19.86 4.86 26.21
CA GLU A 166 -19.37 3.54 26.63
C GLU A 166 -20.48 2.78 27.37
N GLU A 167 -21.57 2.47 26.67
CA GLU A 167 -22.27 1.22 26.90
C GLU A 167 -21.25 0.10 26.65
N ARG A 168 -20.64 -0.42 27.71
CA ARG A 168 -20.22 -1.82 27.96
C ARG A 168 -19.98 -2.76 26.76
N SER A 169 -19.43 -2.31 25.65
CA SER A 169 -19.02 -3.17 24.54
C SER A 169 -17.49 -3.23 24.55
N PRO A 170 -16.89 -4.37 24.89
CA PRO A 170 -15.46 -4.60 24.71
C PRO A 170 -15.20 -4.85 23.22
N GLU A 171 -15.55 -3.90 22.35
CA GLU A 171 -15.11 -3.96 20.96
C GLU A 171 -13.60 -3.66 20.97
N PRO A 172 -12.76 -4.59 20.48
CA PRO A 172 -11.33 -4.34 20.39
C PRO A 172 -11.13 -3.06 19.58
N GLN A 173 -10.41 -2.09 20.15
CA GLN A 173 -10.12 -0.82 19.49
C GLN A 173 -9.43 -1.13 18.15
N ARG A 174 -10.22 -1.10 17.07
CA ARG A 174 -9.76 -1.49 15.74
C ARG A 174 -8.60 -0.58 15.33
N PRO A 175 -7.56 -1.09 14.64
CA PRO A 175 -6.44 -0.27 14.20
C PRO A 175 -6.91 0.84 13.23
N GLN A 176 -7.06 2.06 13.75
CA GLN A 176 -7.40 3.20 12.91
C GLN A 176 -6.18 3.63 12.08
N PRO A 177 -6.37 4.02 10.81
CA PRO A 177 -5.28 4.51 9.99
C PRO A 177 -4.73 5.81 10.59
N THR A 178 -3.44 5.80 10.92
CA THR A 178 -2.75 6.97 11.46
C THR A 178 -2.19 7.84 10.34
N LEU A 179 -2.15 9.15 10.55
CA LEU A 179 -1.57 10.11 9.59
C LEU A 179 -0.13 9.73 9.20
N ALA A 180 0.69 9.32 10.17
CA ALA A 180 2.07 8.87 9.92
C ALA A 180 2.12 7.57 9.08
N GLY A 181 1.20 6.63 9.30
CA GLY A 181 1.08 5.43 8.48
C GLY A 181 0.72 5.76 7.04
N VAL A 182 -0.27 6.62 6.84
CA VAL A 182 -0.73 7.04 5.51
C VAL A 182 0.34 7.85 4.77
N HIS A 183 1.04 8.77 5.44
CA HIS A 183 2.14 9.50 4.80
C HIS A 183 3.25 8.58 4.32
N ARG A 184 3.66 7.58 5.13
CA ARG A 184 4.65 6.59 4.69
C ARG A 184 4.18 5.84 3.43
N LEU A 185 2.91 5.44 3.38
CA LEU A 185 2.30 4.83 2.20
C LEU A 185 2.37 5.76 0.98
N GLN A 186 1.93 7.02 1.12
CA GLN A 186 1.96 8.00 0.03
C GLN A 186 3.39 8.26 -0.48
N CYS A 187 4.38 8.37 0.42
CA CYS A 187 5.78 8.53 0.05
C CYS A 187 6.30 7.31 -0.74
N CYS A 188 5.96 6.09 -0.33
CA CYS A 188 6.31 4.88 -1.07
C CYS A 188 5.73 4.89 -2.49
N LEU A 189 4.44 5.22 -2.64
CA LEU A 189 3.79 5.28 -3.95
C LEU A 189 4.42 6.34 -4.86
N HIS A 190 4.67 7.54 -4.33
CA HIS A 190 5.32 8.61 -5.08
C HIS A 190 6.74 8.23 -5.54
N THR A 191 7.49 7.52 -4.70
CA THR A 191 8.82 7.02 -5.07
C THR A 191 8.73 5.99 -6.19
N PHE A 192 7.69 5.14 -6.22
CA PHE A 192 7.46 4.24 -7.36
C PHE A 192 7.13 4.99 -8.65
N TRP A 193 6.31 6.04 -8.58
CA TRP A 193 5.99 6.84 -9.76
C TRP A 193 7.21 7.56 -10.33
N SER A 194 8.14 8.00 -9.49
CA SER A 194 9.38 8.64 -9.98
C SER A 194 10.41 7.67 -10.57
N MET A 195 10.20 6.35 -10.45
CA MET A 195 11.07 5.34 -11.05
C MET A 195 10.68 4.99 -12.50
N ASP A 196 9.52 5.46 -12.97
CA ASP A 196 9.04 5.26 -14.35
C ASP A 196 9.12 3.79 -14.84
N LEU A 197 8.67 2.87 -13.98
CA LEU A 197 8.70 1.44 -14.30
C LEU A 197 7.68 1.11 -15.40
N SER A 198 8.13 0.39 -16.42
CA SER A 198 7.25 -0.15 -17.45
C SER A 198 6.32 -1.24 -16.89
N PRO A 199 5.20 -1.54 -17.59
CA PRO A 199 4.30 -2.63 -17.20
C PRO A 199 5.02 -3.99 -17.06
N LYS A 200 6.09 -4.20 -17.84
CA LYS A 200 6.91 -5.41 -17.83
C LYS A 200 7.78 -5.50 -16.57
N GLU A 201 8.33 -4.38 -16.09
CA GLU A 201 9.12 -4.31 -14.86
C GLU A 201 8.23 -4.47 -13.62
N TYR A 202 7.06 -3.84 -13.59
CA TYR A 202 6.06 -4.09 -12.54
C TYR A 202 5.65 -5.55 -12.46
N ALA A 203 5.49 -6.18 -13.62
CA ALA A 203 5.31 -7.60 -13.74
C ALA A 203 6.46 -8.35 -13.01
N TYR A 204 7.69 -8.29 -13.49
CA TYR A 204 8.78 -9.06 -12.86
C TYR A 204 8.95 -8.80 -11.37
N LEU A 205 8.75 -7.55 -10.93
CA LEU A 205 8.77 -7.19 -9.51
C LEU A 205 7.65 -7.89 -8.69
N LYS A 206 6.42 -7.95 -9.22
CA LYS A 206 5.33 -8.73 -8.61
C LYS A 206 5.71 -10.21 -8.51
N GLY A 207 6.41 -10.76 -9.49
CA GLY A 207 6.93 -12.14 -9.45
C GLY A 207 7.94 -12.37 -8.34
N ALA A 208 8.92 -11.49 -8.24
CA ALA A 208 9.95 -11.55 -7.20
C ALA A 208 9.35 -11.42 -5.78
N ILE A 209 8.28 -10.61 -5.63
CA ILE A 209 7.54 -10.49 -4.36
C ILE A 209 6.70 -11.74 -4.06
N LEU A 210 5.99 -12.27 -5.06
CA LEU A 210 5.09 -13.42 -4.90
C LEU A 210 5.86 -14.69 -4.54
N PHE A 211 6.92 -15.00 -5.29
CA PHE A 211 7.70 -16.22 -5.09
C PHE A 211 8.76 -15.97 -4.02
N ASN A 212 8.35 -15.77 -2.76
CA ASN A 212 9.28 -15.59 -1.65
C ASN A 212 9.66 -16.94 -1.02
N PRO A 213 10.90 -17.44 -1.24
CA PRO A 213 11.33 -18.74 -0.70
C PRO A 213 11.50 -18.73 0.83
N ASP A 214 11.58 -17.55 1.46
CA ASP A 214 11.77 -17.40 2.90
C ASP A 214 10.45 -17.48 3.69
N THR A 215 9.33 -17.76 3.01
CA THR A 215 8.03 -17.94 3.67
C THR A 215 8.06 -19.22 4.51
N PRO A 216 7.77 -19.14 5.83
CA PRO A 216 7.82 -20.32 6.70
C PRO A 216 6.71 -21.31 6.36
N GLY A 217 7.04 -22.61 6.43
CA GLY A 217 6.08 -23.71 6.22
C GLY A 217 5.89 -24.16 4.78
N LEU A 218 6.64 -23.59 3.82
CA LEU A 218 6.62 -24.00 2.42
C LEU A 218 7.13 -25.43 2.23
N GLN A 219 6.45 -26.19 1.36
CA GLN A 219 6.83 -27.55 0.98
C GLN A 219 7.77 -27.57 -0.24
N THR A 220 7.58 -26.64 -1.18
CA THR A 220 8.30 -26.61 -2.47
C THR A 220 9.34 -25.49 -2.58
N VAL A 221 10.09 -25.25 -1.49
CA VAL A 221 11.06 -24.13 -1.36
C VAL A 221 12.03 -24.05 -2.56
N SER A 222 12.60 -25.18 -3.00
CA SER A 222 13.57 -25.19 -4.11
C SER A 222 12.97 -24.72 -5.44
N TYR A 223 11.71 -25.08 -5.71
CA TYR A 223 11.02 -24.65 -6.92
C TYR A 223 10.67 -23.16 -6.85
N ILE A 224 10.14 -22.71 -5.71
CA ILE A 224 9.82 -21.29 -5.45
C ILE A 224 11.08 -20.43 -5.57
N LYS A 225 12.21 -20.88 -5.02
CA LYS A 225 13.51 -20.21 -5.15
C LYS A 225 13.95 -20.05 -6.60
N GLY A 226 13.74 -21.08 -7.43
CA GLY A 226 14.02 -20.99 -8.88
C GLY A 226 13.13 -19.95 -9.58
N LEU A 227 11.85 -19.89 -9.23
CA LEU A 227 10.93 -18.87 -9.76
C LEU A 227 11.31 -17.46 -9.31
N HIS A 228 11.72 -17.30 -8.05
CA HIS A 228 12.20 -16.05 -7.49
C HIS A 228 13.40 -15.51 -8.29
N GLN A 229 14.43 -16.35 -8.45
CA GLN A 229 15.66 -16.01 -9.16
C GLN A 229 15.39 -15.63 -10.62
N GLU A 230 14.51 -16.38 -11.30
CA GLU A 230 14.12 -16.07 -12.68
C GLU A 230 13.42 -14.71 -12.78
N ALA A 231 12.54 -14.38 -11.83
CA ALA A 231 11.84 -13.10 -11.81
C ALA A 231 12.79 -11.93 -11.53
N GLU A 232 13.72 -12.08 -10.58
CA GLU A 232 14.76 -11.07 -10.30
C GLU A 232 15.70 -10.88 -11.49
N GLN A 233 16.16 -11.97 -12.11
CA GLN A 233 17.03 -11.90 -13.28
C GLN A 233 16.31 -11.19 -14.44
N ALA A 234 15.06 -11.54 -14.72
CA ALA A 234 14.27 -10.90 -15.76
C ALA A 234 14.02 -9.40 -15.48
N LEU A 235 13.85 -9.02 -14.21
CA LEU A 235 13.74 -7.63 -13.79
C LEU A 235 15.06 -6.88 -14.05
N GLN A 236 16.20 -7.44 -13.64
CA GLN A 236 17.52 -6.84 -13.87
C GLN A 236 17.80 -6.63 -15.36
N GLU A 237 17.52 -7.64 -16.18
CA GLU A 237 17.68 -7.56 -17.64
C GLU A 237 16.76 -6.49 -18.26
N ALA A 238 15.50 -6.39 -17.80
CA ALA A 238 14.57 -5.37 -18.29
C ALA A 238 15.04 -3.94 -17.93
N LEU A 239 15.45 -3.73 -16.69
CA LEU A 239 15.95 -2.44 -16.21
C LEU A 239 17.25 -2.03 -16.90
N ALA A 240 18.15 -2.98 -17.18
CA ALA A 240 19.38 -2.70 -17.91
C ALA A 240 19.12 -2.19 -19.33
N LEU A 241 18.02 -2.61 -19.96
CA LEU A 241 17.61 -2.16 -21.29
C LEU A 241 16.90 -0.80 -21.27
N HIS A 242 16.02 -0.57 -20.29
CA HIS A 242 15.27 0.69 -20.17
C HIS A 242 16.08 1.83 -19.52
N HIS A 243 16.98 1.51 -18.59
CA HIS A 243 17.76 2.48 -17.83
C HIS A 243 19.28 2.21 -17.90
N PRO A 244 19.90 2.25 -19.10
CA PRO A 244 21.29 1.82 -19.29
C PRO A 244 22.33 2.67 -18.53
N VAL A 245 21.99 3.92 -18.20
CA VAL A 245 22.87 4.85 -17.48
C VAL A 245 22.77 4.67 -15.95
N ASP A 246 21.64 4.14 -15.47
CA ASP A 246 21.31 4.11 -14.05
C ASP A 246 21.59 2.74 -13.42
N ARG A 247 22.87 2.50 -13.15
CA ARG A 247 23.36 1.27 -12.52
C ARG A 247 22.80 1.02 -11.11
N GLY A 248 22.24 2.06 -10.47
CA GLY A 248 21.64 1.97 -9.14
C GLY A 248 20.14 1.66 -9.14
N CYS A 249 19.49 1.62 -10.30
CA CYS A 249 18.03 1.51 -10.41
C CYS A 249 17.48 0.27 -9.69
N PHE A 250 18.08 -0.91 -9.94
CA PHE A 250 17.66 -2.15 -9.30
C PHE A 250 17.76 -2.09 -7.76
N ALA A 251 18.88 -1.57 -7.23
CA ALA A 251 19.06 -1.43 -5.79
C ALA A 251 18.03 -0.47 -5.17
N ARG A 252 17.73 0.64 -5.84
CA ARG A 252 16.67 1.57 -5.39
C ARG A 252 15.30 0.90 -5.39
N ILE A 253 14.95 0.15 -6.45
CA ILE A 253 13.69 -0.59 -6.50
C ILE A 253 13.59 -1.55 -5.31
N LEU A 254 14.63 -2.34 -5.03
CA LEU A 254 14.63 -3.27 -3.90
C LEU A 254 14.45 -2.55 -2.54
N LEU A 255 15.08 -1.39 -2.35
CA LEU A 255 14.93 -0.58 -1.13
C LEU A 255 13.50 -0.05 -0.97
N VAL A 256 12.90 0.47 -2.05
CA VAL A 256 11.52 0.97 -2.02
C VAL A 256 10.55 -0.19 -1.82
N THR A 257 10.77 -1.34 -2.47
CA THR A 257 10.00 -2.57 -2.27
C THR A 257 10.08 -3.06 -0.82
N SER A 258 11.25 -3.00 -0.18
CA SER A 258 11.41 -3.32 1.24
C SER A 258 10.60 -2.37 2.13
N THR A 259 10.63 -1.07 1.82
CA THR A 259 9.83 -0.07 2.54
C THR A 259 8.33 -0.33 2.35
N LEU A 260 7.91 -0.71 1.15
CA LEU A 260 6.52 -1.07 0.83
C LEU A 260 6.07 -2.32 1.60
N LYS A 261 6.92 -3.34 1.75
CA LYS A 261 6.63 -4.53 2.59
C LYS A 261 6.48 -4.21 4.08
N SER A 262 7.03 -3.09 4.56
CA SER A 262 6.88 -2.65 5.96
C SER A 262 5.51 -2.03 6.27
N ILE A 263 4.69 -1.75 5.25
CA ILE A 263 3.37 -1.17 5.43
C ILE A 263 2.42 -2.27 5.93
N PRO A 264 1.81 -2.11 7.12
CA PRO A 264 1.03 -3.19 7.72
C PRO A 264 -0.27 -3.44 6.93
N PRO A 265 -0.64 -4.70 6.65
CA PRO A 265 -1.88 -5.03 5.96
C PRO A 265 -3.13 -4.45 6.65
N ALA A 266 -3.11 -4.36 7.98
CA ALA A 266 -4.19 -3.76 8.77
C ALA A 266 -4.47 -2.29 8.42
N LEU A 267 -3.43 -1.51 8.04
CA LEU A 267 -3.61 -0.14 7.56
C LEU A 267 -4.36 -0.12 6.22
N LEU A 268 -4.06 -1.07 5.34
CA LEU A 268 -4.70 -1.16 4.01
C LEU A 268 -6.15 -1.60 4.13
N SER A 269 -6.40 -2.60 4.98
CA SER A 269 -7.74 -3.06 5.33
C SER A 269 -8.59 -1.92 5.90
N SER A 270 -8.09 -1.18 6.90
CA SER A 270 -8.87 -0.09 7.50
C SER A 270 -9.05 1.12 6.58
N LEU A 271 -8.05 1.44 5.75
CA LEU A 271 -8.10 2.61 4.88
C LEU A 271 -8.95 2.36 3.61
N PHE A 272 -8.72 1.27 2.88
CA PHE A 272 -9.30 1.05 1.56
C PHE A 272 -10.48 0.09 1.53
N PHE A 273 -10.50 -0.90 2.41
CA PHE A 273 -11.44 -2.01 2.28
C PHE A 273 -12.57 -1.96 3.31
N HIS A 274 -12.31 -1.53 4.54
CA HIS A 274 -13.32 -1.40 5.58
C HIS A 274 -14.51 -0.51 5.17
N PRO A 275 -14.32 0.64 4.50
CA PRO A 275 -15.45 1.45 4.04
C PRO A 275 -16.40 0.74 3.07
N MET A 276 -15.97 -0.35 2.41
CA MET A 276 -16.79 -1.11 1.46
C MET A 276 -17.19 -2.50 1.95
N PHE A 277 -16.30 -3.19 2.66
CA PHE A 277 -16.44 -4.59 3.06
C PHE A 277 -16.62 -4.78 4.57
N GLY A 278 -16.61 -3.71 5.35
CA GLY A 278 -16.70 -3.77 6.81
C GLY A 278 -15.53 -4.54 7.43
N ASP A 279 -15.82 -5.49 8.30
CA ASP A 279 -14.81 -6.29 9.03
C ASP A 279 -14.34 -7.55 8.26
N ALA A 280 -14.55 -7.61 6.95
CA ALA A 280 -14.11 -8.75 6.14
C ALA A 280 -12.58 -8.93 6.17
N ASP A 281 -12.12 -10.16 6.36
CA ASP A 281 -10.71 -10.50 6.18
C ASP A 281 -10.38 -10.59 4.68
N ILE A 282 -9.57 -9.62 4.22
CA ILE A 282 -9.13 -9.52 2.82
C ILE A 282 -8.31 -10.73 2.40
N THR A 283 -7.56 -11.35 3.33
CA THR A 283 -6.76 -12.54 3.04
C THR A 283 -7.69 -13.70 2.68
N SER A 284 -8.67 -13.98 3.53
CA SER A 284 -9.71 -14.98 3.28
C SER A 284 -10.49 -14.67 1.99
N PHE A 285 -10.87 -13.41 1.76
CA PHE A 285 -11.54 -13.01 0.53
C PHE A 285 -10.73 -13.33 -0.73
N ILE A 286 -9.43 -13.00 -0.76
CA ILE A 286 -8.56 -13.31 -1.90
C ILE A 286 -8.47 -14.81 -2.12
N VAL A 287 -8.25 -15.57 -1.04
CA VAL A 287 -8.16 -17.04 -1.07
C VAL A 287 -9.44 -17.63 -1.63
N ASP A 288 -10.61 -17.21 -1.14
CA ASP A 288 -11.91 -17.65 -1.64
C ASP A 288 -12.06 -17.35 -3.14
N LYS A 289 -11.70 -16.14 -3.59
CA LYS A 289 -11.75 -15.77 -5.01
C LYS A 289 -10.75 -16.54 -5.89
N LEU A 290 -9.71 -17.15 -5.31
CA LEU A 290 -8.74 -17.96 -6.04
C LEU A 290 -9.12 -19.43 -6.14
N PHE A 291 -9.81 -19.99 -5.12
CA PHE A 291 -10.07 -21.43 -5.03
C PHE A 291 -11.55 -21.83 -5.16
N LEU A 292 -12.53 -20.92 -5.10
CA LEU A 292 -13.97 -21.24 -5.13
C LEU A 292 -14.67 -20.97 -6.48
N THR A 293 -13.98 -21.17 -7.59
CA THR A 293 -14.54 -21.10 -8.96
C THR A 293 -13.88 -22.13 -9.84
#